data_AF-A0A355F881-F1
#
_entry.id   AF-A0A355F881-F1
#
_cell.length_a   1.000
_cell.length_b   1.000
_cell.length_c   1.000
_cell.angle_alpha   90.00
_cell.angle_beta   90.00
_cell.angle_gamma   90.00
#
_symmetry.space_group_name_H-M   'P 1'
#
loop_
_entity.id
_entity.type
_entity.pdbx_description
1 polymer ?
#
loop_
_entity_poly.entity_id
_entity_poly.type
_entity_poly.pdbx_seq_one_letter_code
_entity_poly.pdbx_strand_id
1 'polypeptide(L)'
;MSTMKTLATVLTCTFLLGAFATVAAADPGRGADIQCYVWANNATSTLNAPYSPSSPYSFNTVGRSAANFVTRTATGSYSVTCKGVGGGSLFTGSGTWGAGGHVQVTAYGSEDADYCKVSSWTTGGADFTAFVRCYNSAGALSDSRFDLLFVW
;
A
#
# COMPACT_ATOMS: atom_id res chain seq x y z
N MET A 1 10.58 -70.53 -6.63
CA MET A 1 11.03 -69.31 -5.93
C MET A 1 10.63 -68.12 -6.80
N SER A 2 9.52 -67.45 -6.47
CA SER A 2 9.00 -66.29 -7.20
C SER A 2 8.81 -65.15 -6.19
N THR A 3 9.58 -64.07 -6.37
CA THR A 3 9.61 -62.90 -5.49
C THR A 3 8.53 -61.91 -5.94
N MET A 4 7.49 -61.75 -5.12
CA MET A 4 6.40 -60.81 -5.34
C MET A 4 6.88 -59.40 -4.97
N LYS A 5 6.93 -58.48 -5.94
CA LYS A 5 7.29 -57.07 -5.73
C LYS A 5 6.04 -56.27 -5.35
N THR A 6 6.03 -55.69 -4.15
CA THR A 6 4.97 -54.78 -3.71
C THR A 6 5.19 -53.40 -4.34
N LEU A 7 4.28 -52.98 -5.22
CA LEU A 7 4.30 -51.64 -5.83
C LEU A 7 3.60 -50.67 -4.86
N ALA A 8 4.35 -49.77 -4.22
CA ALA A 8 3.77 -48.69 -3.42
C ALA A 8 3.52 -47.47 -4.33
N THR A 9 2.25 -47.19 -4.61
CA THR A 9 1.85 -46.00 -5.37
C THR A 9 1.87 -44.78 -4.46
N VAL A 10 2.84 -43.88 -4.67
CA VAL A 10 2.92 -42.57 -3.99
C VAL A 10 1.93 -41.62 -4.66
N LEU A 11 0.90 -41.21 -3.93
CA LEU A 11 -0.05 -40.18 -4.37
C LEU A 11 0.49 -38.81 -3.96
N THR A 12 1.21 -38.14 -4.85
CA THR A 12 1.64 -36.75 -4.65
C THR A 12 0.46 -35.81 -4.85
N CYS A 13 -0.07 -35.28 -3.75
CA CYS A 13 -1.08 -34.22 -3.76
C CYS A 13 -0.40 -32.88 -3.98
N THR A 14 -0.40 -32.39 -5.22
CA THR A 14 0.09 -31.05 -5.56
C THR A 14 -0.90 -30.01 -5.03
N PHE A 15 -0.61 -29.44 -3.86
CA PHE A 15 -1.31 -28.24 -3.39
C PHE A 15 -0.95 -27.07 -4.30
N LEU A 16 -1.85 -26.74 -5.23
CA LEU A 16 -1.85 -25.45 -5.90
C LEU A 16 -2.12 -24.38 -4.84
N LEU A 17 -1.06 -23.73 -4.37
CA LEU A 17 -1.12 -22.48 -3.61
C LEU A 17 -1.66 -21.38 -4.55
N GLY A 18 -2.96 -21.39 -4.79
CA GLY A 18 -3.66 -20.26 -5.38
C GLY A 18 -3.55 -19.09 -4.40
N ALA A 19 -2.80 -18.05 -4.78
CA ALA A 19 -2.80 -16.79 -4.05
C ALA A 19 -4.24 -16.23 -4.08
N PHE A 20 -4.97 -16.39 -2.99
CA PHE A 20 -6.26 -15.74 -2.82
C PHE A 20 -6.01 -14.23 -2.73
N ALA A 21 -6.29 -13.50 -3.80
CA ALA A 21 -6.42 -12.05 -3.72
C ALA A 21 -7.64 -11.76 -2.84
N THR A 22 -7.40 -11.29 -1.61
CA THR A 22 -8.49 -10.85 -0.73
C THR A 22 -9.11 -9.61 -1.36
N VAL A 23 -10.39 -9.70 -1.75
CA VAL A 23 -11.18 -8.52 -2.12
C VAL A 23 -11.21 -7.56 -0.93
N ALA A 24 -10.90 -6.29 -1.17
CA ALA A 24 -11.08 -5.22 -0.19
C ALA A 24 -12.57 -5.15 0.16
N ALA A 25 -12.96 -5.64 1.33
CA ALA A 25 -14.33 -5.52 1.81
C ALA A 25 -14.49 -4.11 2.40
N ALA A 26 -15.32 -3.28 1.76
CA ALA A 26 -15.75 -2.03 2.38
C ALA A 26 -16.64 -2.35 3.59
N ASP A 27 -16.35 -1.75 4.74
CA ASP A 27 -17.20 -1.92 5.92
C ASP A 27 -18.34 -0.90 5.89
N PRO A 28 -19.62 -1.33 5.83
CA PRO A 28 -20.76 -0.42 5.78
C PRO A 28 -20.99 0.38 7.07
N GLY A 29 -20.28 0.09 8.17
CA GLY A 29 -20.46 0.71 9.49
C GLY A 29 -19.87 2.12 9.65
N ARG A 30 -19.03 2.58 8.73
CA ARG A 30 -18.61 3.98 8.60
C ARG A 30 -18.68 4.38 7.12
N GLY A 31 -19.32 5.51 6.83
CA GLY A 31 -19.19 6.12 5.51
C GLY A 31 -17.73 6.48 5.21
N ALA A 32 -17.39 6.65 3.93
CA ALA A 32 -16.03 6.92 3.50
C ALA A 32 -15.40 8.06 4.32
N ASP A 33 -14.36 7.76 5.10
CA ASP A 33 -13.68 8.73 5.96
C ASP A 33 -12.20 8.82 5.60
N ILE A 34 -11.68 10.05 5.56
CA ILE A 34 -10.28 10.31 5.21
C ILE A 34 -9.41 9.89 6.39
N GLN A 35 -8.59 8.87 6.17
CA GLN A 35 -7.68 8.35 7.19
C GLN A 35 -6.27 8.95 7.05
N CYS A 36 -5.81 9.09 5.80
CA CYS A 36 -4.50 9.64 5.49
C CYS A 36 -4.53 10.46 4.20
N TYR A 37 -3.87 11.60 4.20
CA TYR A 37 -3.52 12.36 3.01
C TYR A 37 -2.05 12.75 3.07
N VAL A 38 -1.33 12.56 1.96
CA VAL A 38 0.10 12.83 1.86
C VAL A 38 0.38 13.63 0.61
N TRP A 39 0.98 14.81 0.76
CA TRP A 39 1.73 15.45 -0.31
C TRP A 39 3.19 14.99 -0.26
N ALA A 40 3.55 14.03 -1.11
CA ALA A 40 4.91 13.53 -1.26
C ALA A 40 5.76 14.58 -1.99
N ASN A 41 6.32 15.49 -1.21
CA ASN A 41 6.88 16.75 -1.70
C ASN A 41 8.37 16.71 -2.08
N ASN A 42 9.01 15.54 -2.12
CA ASN A 42 10.44 15.40 -2.42
C ASN A 42 10.73 14.27 -3.43
N ALA A 43 10.70 14.62 -4.72
CA ALA A 43 10.97 13.70 -5.83
C ALA A 43 12.41 13.17 -5.84
N THR A 44 13.38 13.95 -5.32
CA THR A 44 14.81 13.62 -5.30
C THR A 44 15.28 13.06 -3.96
N SER A 45 14.36 12.54 -3.14
CA SER A 45 14.68 11.90 -1.87
C SER A 45 15.68 10.74 -2.02
N THR A 46 16.50 10.56 -0.99
CA THR A 46 17.49 9.47 -0.92
C THR A 46 16.80 8.12 -1.04
N LEU A 47 17.30 7.25 -1.92
CA LEU A 47 16.76 5.90 -2.09
C LEU A 47 16.78 5.12 -0.78
N ASN A 48 15.68 4.43 -0.50
CA ASN A 48 15.47 3.56 0.66
C ASN A 48 15.58 4.27 2.03
N ALA A 49 15.58 5.60 2.05
CA ALA A 49 15.52 6.38 3.28
C ALA A 49 14.12 7.02 3.40
N PRO A 50 13.35 6.75 4.47
CA PRO A 50 12.07 7.40 4.68
C PRO A 50 12.28 8.89 4.98
N TYR A 51 11.42 9.73 4.44
CA TYR A 51 11.30 11.14 4.82
C TYR A 51 9.87 11.46 5.28
N SER A 52 9.74 12.44 6.16
CA SER A 52 8.43 12.98 6.55
C SER A 52 7.95 13.97 5.48
N PRO A 53 6.75 13.76 4.90
CA PRO A 53 6.21 14.68 3.92
C PRO A 53 5.83 16.02 4.54
N SER A 54 5.48 16.99 3.70
CA SER A 54 5.15 18.35 4.14
C SER A 54 4.02 18.37 5.16
N SER A 55 4.32 18.83 6.38
CA SER A 55 3.35 18.92 7.46
C SER A 55 2.10 19.78 7.18
N PRO A 56 2.19 20.97 6.54
CA PRO A 56 0.99 21.77 6.27
C PRO A 56 0.08 21.18 5.18
N TYR A 57 0.58 20.26 4.36
CA TYR A 57 -0.15 19.63 3.25
C TYR A 57 -0.23 18.11 3.42
N SER A 58 -0.24 17.63 4.66
CA SER A 58 -0.41 16.21 4.96
C SER A 58 -1.32 16.04 6.18
N PHE A 59 -2.14 15.01 6.16
CA PHE A 59 -3.09 14.69 7.22
C PHE A 59 -3.00 13.20 7.59
N ASN A 60 -3.26 12.91 8.86
CA ASN A 60 -3.44 11.57 9.39
C ASN A 60 -4.32 11.69 10.64
N THR A 61 -5.36 10.86 10.74
CA THR A 61 -6.34 10.98 11.82
C THR A 61 -5.79 10.61 13.21
N VAL A 62 -4.71 9.81 13.28
CA VAL A 62 -4.11 9.36 14.55
C VAL A 62 -2.91 10.21 14.94
N GLY A 63 -1.86 10.21 14.12
CA GLY A 63 -0.58 10.83 14.47
C GLY A 63 -0.27 12.13 13.73
N ARG A 64 -1.26 12.72 13.04
CA ARG A 64 -1.10 13.87 12.15
C ARG A 64 0.03 13.64 11.13
N SER A 65 0.56 14.70 10.53
CA SER A 65 1.63 14.62 9.52
C SER A 65 2.87 13.84 9.98
N ALA A 66 3.17 13.80 11.30
CA ALA A 66 4.32 13.07 11.85
C ALA A 66 4.19 11.54 11.75
N ALA A 67 2.99 11.01 11.53
CA ALA A 67 2.74 9.58 11.31
C ALA A 67 2.88 9.17 9.84
N ASN A 68 3.13 10.10 8.92
CA ASN A 68 3.25 9.83 7.50
C ASN A 68 4.73 9.77 7.10
N PHE A 69 5.07 8.77 6.29
CA PHE A 69 6.42 8.56 5.77
C PHE A 69 6.34 8.20 4.29
N VAL A 70 7.25 8.76 3.51
CA VAL A 70 7.44 8.40 2.10
C VAL A 70 8.86 7.88 1.93
N THR A 71 9.00 6.73 1.29
CA THR A 71 10.29 6.14 0.93
C THR A 71 10.32 5.94 -0.57
N ARG A 72 11.24 6.61 -1.26
CA ARG A 72 11.54 6.32 -2.66
C ARG A 72 12.38 5.04 -2.74
N THR A 73 11.88 3.99 -3.38
CA THR A 73 12.53 2.66 -3.40
C THR A 73 13.28 2.40 -4.70
N ALA A 74 12.89 3.05 -5.79
CA ALA A 74 13.57 3.07 -7.08
C ALA A 74 13.10 4.31 -7.86
N THR A 75 13.64 4.54 -9.06
CA THR A 75 13.12 5.59 -9.95
C THR A 75 11.63 5.40 -10.18
N GLY A 76 10.85 6.46 -9.96
CA GLY A 76 9.40 6.51 -10.06
C GLY A 76 8.66 5.50 -9.19
N SER A 77 9.28 4.93 -8.15
CA SER A 77 8.67 3.92 -7.27
C SER A 77 8.78 4.34 -5.82
N TYR A 78 7.65 4.33 -5.11
CA TYR A 78 7.53 4.84 -3.75
C TYR A 78 6.71 3.90 -2.87
N SER A 79 7.09 3.84 -1.59
CA SER A 79 6.26 3.31 -0.50
C SER A 79 5.81 4.48 0.36
N VAL A 80 4.50 4.56 0.63
CA VAL A 80 3.90 5.53 1.55
C VAL A 80 3.32 4.78 2.72
N THR A 81 3.77 5.10 3.94
CA THR A 81 3.28 4.50 5.17
C THR A 81 2.59 5.56 6.01
N CYS A 82 1.33 5.32 6.39
CA CYS A 82 0.58 6.14 7.33
C CYS A 82 0.34 5.31 8.59
N LYS A 83 0.98 5.70 9.69
CA LYS A 83 0.92 4.92 10.93
C LYS A 83 -0.42 5.05 11.64
N GLY A 84 -0.87 3.96 12.26
CA GLY A 84 -2.06 3.90 13.11
C GLY A 84 -3.40 3.85 12.38
N VAL A 85 -3.40 3.88 11.04
CA VAL A 85 -4.63 3.90 10.23
C VAL A 85 -4.80 2.65 9.37
N GLY A 86 -4.12 1.56 9.70
CA GLY A 86 -4.17 0.33 8.92
C GLY A 86 -5.47 -0.46 8.99
N GLY A 87 -6.44 -0.06 9.81
CA GLY A 87 -7.69 -0.81 10.04
C GLY A 87 -7.57 -1.89 11.14
N GLY A 88 -6.41 -2.07 11.78
CA GLY A 88 -6.29 -2.94 12.95
C GLY A 88 -7.14 -2.49 14.15
N SER A 89 -7.03 -3.19 15.28
CA SER A 89 -7.70 -2.77 16.52
C SER A 89 -7.23 -1.37 16.93
N LEU A 90 -8.07 -0.36 16.71
CA LEU A 90 -7.78 1.03 17.06
C LEU A 90 -7.73 1.23 18.59
N PHE A 91 -8.54 0.47 19.33
CA PHE A 91 -8.53 0.39 20.80
C PHE A 91 -9.12 -0.95 21.28
N THR A 92 -8.91 -1.29 22.56
CA THR A 92 -9.51 -2.50 23.17
C THR A 92 -11.04 -2.45 23.05
N GLY A 93 -11.62 -3.38 22.30
CA GLY A 93 -13.07 -3.45 22.06
C GLY A 93 -13.54 -2.73 20.79
N SER A 94 -12.66 -2.04 20.04
CA SER A 94 -12.98 -1.65 18.66
C SER A 94 -12.98 -2.89 17.77
N GLY A 95 -13.97 -3.02 16.87
CA GLY A 95 -13.90 -4.03 15.80
C GLY A 95 -12.54 -4.00 15.11
N THR A 96 -11.99 -5.18 14.79
CA THR A 96 -10.81 -5.28 13.91
C THR A 96 -11.29 -5.14 12.49
N TRP A 97 -10.92 -4.06 11.81
CA TRP A 97 -11.25 -3.87 10.41
C TRP A 97 -10.29 -4.76 9.61
N GLY A 98 -10.84 -5.63 8.76
CA GLY A 98 -10.04 -6.52 7.91
C GLY A 98 -9.26 -5.75 6.83
N ALA A 99 -8.69 -6.45 5.86
CA ALA A 99 -8.11 -5.80 4.69
C ALA A 99 -9.21 -5.07 3.87
N GLY A 100 -8.96 -3.83 3.48
CA GLY A 100 -9.96 -2.95 2.88
C GLY A 100 -9.47 -1.54 2.51
N GLY A 101 -10.43 -0.64 2.31
CA GLY A 101 -10.25 0.77 1.99
C GLY A 101 -9.95 1.08 0.52
N HIS A 102 -9.79 2.37 0.21
CA HIS A 102 -9.53 2.85 -1.14
C HIS A 102 -8.39 3.87 -1.15
N VAL A 103 -7.51 3.77 -2.15
CA VAL A 103 -6.36 4.65 -2.33
C VAL A 103 -6.50 5.39 -3.66
N GLN A 104 -6.38 6.71 -3.61
CA GLN A 104 -6.26 7.57 -4.79
C GLN A 104 -4.87 8.19 -4.80
N VAL A 105 -4.32 8.36 -5.99
CA VAL A 105 -3.05 9.04 -6.18
C VAL A 105 -3.09 9.85 -7.46
N THR A 106 -2.44 11.01 -7.45
CA THR A 106 -2.20 11.82 -8.64
C THR A 106 -0.80 12.40 -8.58
N ALA A 107 -0.17 12.55 -9.73
CA ALA A 107 1.08 13.32 -9.79
C ALA A 107 0.81 14.79 -9.42
N TYR A 108 1.84 15.44 -8.90
CA TYR A 108 1.81 16.85 -8.52
C TYR A 108 2.94 17.60 -9.20
N GLY A 109 2.60 18.69 -9.89
CA GLY A 109 3.55 19.56 -10.58
C GLY A 109 3.43 19.49 -12.10
N SER A 110 4.32 20.21 -12.77
CA SER A 110 4.32 20.35 -14.22
C SER A 110 5.62 19.82 -14.86
N GLU A 111 6.45 19.09 -14.10
CA GLU A 111 7.80 18.74 -14.52
C GLU A 111 7.83 17.93 -15.83
N ASP A 112 6.96 16.93 -16.01
CA ASP A 112 7.03 16.03 -17.18
C ASP A 112 5.65 15.52 -17.68
N ALA A 113 4.56 16.21 -17.32
CA ALA A 113 3.19 15.70 -17.46
C ALA A 113 3.06 14.29 -16.86
N ASP A 114 3.73 14.10 -15.72
CA ASP A 114 3.79 12.82 -15.04
C ASP A 114 2.38 12.37 -14.61
N TYR A 115 2.18 11.06 -14.55
CA TYR A 115 1.04 10.47 -13.88
C TYR A 115 1.53 9.43 -12.88
N CYS A 116 0.87 9.39 -11.73
CA CYS A 116 1.11 8.40 -10.70
C CYS A 116 -0.10 7.49 -10.56
N LYS A 117 0.15 6.23 -10.24
CA LYS A 117 -0.88 5.22 -9.98
C LYS A 117 -0.51 4.37 -8.77
N VAL A 118 -1.54 3.88 -8.08
CA VAL A 118 -1.36 2.91 -7.01
C VAL A 118 -1.05 1.56 -7.65
N SER A 119 0.07 0.95 -7.25
CA SER A 119 0.43 -0.41 -7.65
C SER A 119 -0.28 -1.44 -6.76
N SER A 120 -0.28 -1.20 -5.45
CA SER A 120 -0.90 -2.04 -4.43
C SER A 120 -0.97 -1.27 -3.12
N TRP A 121 -1.74 -1.77 -2.16
CA TRP A 121 -1.72 -1.30 -0.77
C TRP A 121 -2.03 -2.45 0.18
N THR A 122 -1.73 -2.23 1.45
CA THR A 122 -1.91 -3.20 2.53
C THR A 122 -2.59 -2.54 3.72
N THR A 123 -3.61 -3.20 4.24
CA THR A 123 -4.44 -2.82 5.41
C THR A 123 -4.81 -4.10 6.18
N GLY A 124 -5.52 -4.00 7.30
CA GLY A 124 -5.79 -5.07 8.26
C GLY A 124 -4.74 -5.23 9.37
N GLY A 125 -3.73 -4.34 9.39
CA GLY A 125 -2.70 -4.25 10.43
C GLY A 125 -2.75 -2.91 11.18
N ALA A 126 -1.73 -2.62 11.98
CA ALA A 126 -1.64 -1.33 12.68
C ALA A 126 -1.51 -0.13 11.74
N ASP A 127 -0.77 -0.31 10.64
CA ASP A 127 -0.41 0.76 9.71
C ASP A 127 -0.98 0.51 8.31
N PHE A 128 -1.28 1.60 7.61
CA PHE A 128 -1.56 1.58 6.18
C PHE A 128 -0.25 1.73 5.41
N THR A 129 -0.07 0.94 4.35
CA THR A 129 1.02 1.13 3.40
C THR A 129 0.52 1.04 1.97
N ALA A 130 0.89 2.00 1.13
CA ALA A 130 0.63 1.99 -0.31
C ALA A 130 1.92 2.04 -1.11
N PHE A 131 1.93 1.32 -2.23
CA PHE A 131 3.00 1.32 -3.21
C PHE A 131 2.55 2.12 -4.43
N VAL A 132 3.29 3.17 -4.77
CA VAL A 132 2.98 4.11 -5.85
C VAL A 132 4.02 3.96 -6.95
N ARG A 133 3.57 4.03 -8.21
CA ARG A 133 4.44 4.19 -9.37
C ARG A 133 4.08 5.45 -10.14
N CYS A 134 5.10 6.23 -10.50
CA CYS A 134 4.99 7.44 -11.31
C CYS A 134 5.72 7.25 -12.64
N TYR A 135 5.15 7.84 -13.69
CA TYR A 135 5.62 7.69 -15.05
C TYR A 135 5.58 9.04 -15.76
N ASN A 136 6.53 9.27 -16.66
CA ASN A 136 6.50 10.42 -17.55
C ASN A 136 5.49 10.24 -18.70
N SER A 137 5.33 11.28 -19.50
CA SER A 137 4.48 11.27 -20.70
C SER A 137 4.81 10.18 -21.73
N ALA A 138 6.05 9.67 -21.74
CA ALA A 138 6.46 8.54 -22.58
C ALA A 138 6.18 7.15 -21.96
N GLY A 139 5.63 7.11 -20.74
CA GLY A 139 5.33 5.88 -20.01
C GLY A 139 6.54 5.21 -19.34
N ALA A 140 7.68 5.89 -19.26
CA ALA A 140 8.84 5.42 -18.50
C ALA A 140 8.74 5.84 -17.03
N LEU A 141 9.27 5.03 -16.11
CA LEU A 141 9.32 5.38 -14.68
C LEU A 141 10.06 6.70 -14.49
N SER A 142 9.43 7.65 -13.79
CA SER A 142 9.96 8.99 -13.56
C SER A 142 9.73 9.41 -12.11
N ASP A 143 10.71 10.12 -11.54
CA ASP A 143 10.59 10.61 -10.18
C ASP A 143 9.71 11.86 -10.13
N SER A 144 8.64 11.80 -9.35
CA SER A 144 7.64 12.86 -9.29
C SER A 144 7.23 13.13 -7.84
N ARG A 145 6.74 14.35 -7.60
CA ARG A 145 5.90 14.61 -6.43
C ARG A 145 4.50 14.10 -6.72
N PHE A 146 3.75 13.78 -5.68
CA PHE A 146 2.39 13.28 -5.83
C PHE A 146 1.56 13.54 -4.58
N ASP A 147 0.25 13.57 -4.77
CA ASP A 147 -0.74 13.50 -3.70
C ASP A 147 -1.26 12.08 -3.59
N LEU A 148 -1.38 11.58 -2.35
CA LEU A 148 -2.03 10.32 -2.03
C LEU A 148 -3.15 10.56 -1.02
N LEU A 149 -4.31 9.98 -1.29
CA LEU A 149 -5.46 9.97 -0.40
C LEU A 149 -5.84 8.52 -0.09
N PHE A 150 -5.97 8.22 1.21
CA PHE A 150 -6.51 6.96 1.69
C PHE A 150 -7.79 7.22 2.48
N VAL A 151 -8.86 6.56 2.04
CA VAL A 151 -10.16 6.55 2.70
C VAL A 151 -10.54 5.14 3.12
N TRP A 152 -11.24 5.04 4.23
CA TRP A 152 -11.89 3.80 4.66
C TRP A 152 -13.39 3.89 4.44
#